data_AF-A0A3M2C360-F1
#
_entry.id   AF-A0A3M2C360-F1
#
_cell.length_a   1.000
_cell.length_b   1.000
_cell.length_c   1.000
_cell.angle_alpha   90.00
_cell.angle_beta   90.00
_cell.angle_gamma   90.00
#
_symmetry.space_group_name_H-M   'P 1'
#
loop_
_entity.id
_entity.type
_entity.pdbx_description
1 polymer ?
#
loop_
_entity_poly.entity_id
_entity_poly.type
_entity_poly.pdbx_seq_one_letter_code
_entity_poly.pdbx_strand_id
1 'polypeptide(L)' 'MREEVFDVFARKERGEPLRHIGYVDAPDAALARVYAWNTYDEERWFEMCVVPRAAIIPVNRTDGPFAANAKGGAA' A
#
# COMPACT_ATOMS: atom_id res chain seq x y z
N MET A 1 17.16 10.50 7.23
CA MET A 1 15.77 10.08 7.51
C MET A 1 15.57 8.80 6.71
N ARG A 2 15.12 7.69 7.32
CA ARG A 2 14.79 6.51 6.51
C ARG A 2 13.39 6.73 5.96
N GLU A 3 13.24 6.70 4.65
CA GLU A 3 11.95 6.67 4.00
C GLU A 3 11.39 5.25 4.13
N GLU A 4 10.16 5.15 4.60
CA GLU A 4 9.41 3.91 4.69
C GLU A 4 8.28 3.94 3.66
N VAL A 5 8.01 2.79 3.07
CA VAL A 5 6.95 2.63 2.07
C VAL A 5 5.63 2.42 2.80
N PHE A 6 4.62 3.23 2.47
CA PHE A 6 3.26 3.07 2.95
C PHE A 6 2.33 2.75 1.79
N ASP A 7 1.58 1.67 1.90
CA ASP A 7 0.51 1.33 0.96
C ASP A 7 -0.75 2.13 1.29
N VAL A 8 -1.38 2.69 0.26
CA VAL A 8 -2.56 3.55 0.35
C VAL A 8 -3.79 2.77 -0.13
N PHE A 9 -4.81 2.76 0.71
CA PHE A 9 -6.09 2.13 0.43
C PHE A 9 -7.20 3.17 0.48
N ALA A 10 -8.14 3.11 -0.45
CA ALA A 10 -9.30 4.00 -0.45
C ALA A 10 -10.58 3.31 -0.92
N ARG A 11 -11.72 3.92 -0.58
CA ARG A 11 -13.05 3.54 -1.06
C ARG A 11 -13.90 4.77 -1.35
N LYS A 12 -14.78 4.67 -2.35
CA LYS A 12 -15.63 5.80 -2.79
C LYS A 12 -16.95 5.86 -2.03
N GLU A 13 -17.48 4.73 -1.58
CA GLU A 13 -18.77 4.66 -0.89
C GLU A 13 -18.74 3.78 0.36
N ARG A 14 -19.67 4.07 1.29
CA ARG A 14 -19.90 3.27 2.49
C ARG A 14 -20.56 1.95 2.08
N GLY A 15 -19.74 0.92 1.91
CA GLY A 15 -20.16 -0.42 1.49
C GLY A 15 -19.20 -1.06 0.50
N GLU A 16 -18.39 -0.25 -0.17
CA GLU A 16 -17.32 -0.75 -1.02
C GLU A 16 -16.13 -1.29 -0.19
N PRO A 17 -15.45 -2.33 -0.69
CA PRO A 17 -14.20 -2.78 -0.10
C PRO A 17 -13.13 -1.68 -0.23
N LEU A 18 -12.25 -1.57 0.77
CA LEU A 18 -11.01 -0.80 0.65
C LEU A 18 -10.17 -1.43 -0.46
N ARG A 19 -9.84 -0.62 -1.48
CA ARG A 19 -8.98 -1.04 -2.58
C ARG A 19 -7.62 -0.39 -2.42
N HIS A 20 -6.58 -1.14 -2.74
CA HIS A 20 -5.24 -0.59 -2.86
C HIS A 20 -5.20 0.33 -4.09
N ILE A 21 -4.83 1.60 -3.89
CA ILE A 21 -4.78 2.62 -4.94
C ILE A 21 -3.35 3.03 -5.32
N GLY A 22 -2.37 2.72 -4.46
CA GLY A 22 -0.97 3.00 -4.71
C GLY A 22 -0.17 3.05 -3.41
N TYR A 23 1.04 3.61 -3.48
CA TYR A 23 1.95 3.69 -2.34
C TYR A 23 2.60 5.07 -2.27
N VAL A 24 3.08 5.46 -1.10
CA VAL A 24 3.83 6.68 -0.87
C VAL A 24 5.07 6.39 -0.03
N ASP A 25 6.16 7.07 -0.33
CA ASP A 25 7.38 7.05 0.47
C ASP A 25 7.32 8.20 1.47
N ALA A 26 7.42 7.88 2.76
CA ALA A 26 7.36 8.87 3.83
C ALA A 26 8.23 8.46 5.01
N PRO A 27 8.75 9.42 5.78
CA PRO A 27 9.58 9.11 6.94
C PRO A 27 8.77 8.65 8.17
N ASP A 28 7.48 8.97 8.22
CA ASP A 28 6.56 8.56 9.28
C ASP A 28 5.11 8.53 8.79
N ALA A 29 4.23 7.95 9.60
CA ALA A 29 2.81 7.81 9.28
C ALA A 29 2.06 9.16 9.20
N ALA A 30 2.52 10.20 9.90
CA ALA A 30 1.87 11.50 9.87
C ALA A 30 2.10 12.17 8.50
N LEU A 31 3.33 12.13 8.01
CA LEU A 31 3.68 12.64 6.69
C LEU A 31 3.12 11.77 5.57
N ALA A 32 3.10 10.45 5.75
CA ALA A 32 2.46 9.52 4.81
C ALA A 32 0.98 9.88 4.57
N ARG A 33 0.24 10.25 5.62
CA ARG A 33 -1.17 10.71 5.49
C ARG A 33 -1.29 11.98 4.67
N VAL A 34 -0.40 12.94 4.88
CA VAL A 34 -0.39 14.21 4.13
C VAL A 34 -0.06 13.96 2.66
N TYR A 35 0.95 13.13 2.38
CA TYR A 35 1.33 12.77 1.03
C TYR A 35 0.24 12.00 0.30
N ALA A 36 -0.33 10.97 0.93
CA ALA A 36 -1.45 10.22 0.36
C ALA A 36 -2.65 11.14 0.05
N TRP A 37 -2.97 12.08 0.95
CA TRP A 37 -4.03 13.05 0.67
C TRP A 37 -3.68 13.95 -0.51
N ASN A 38 -2.49 14.53 -0.55
CA ASN A 38 -2.09 15.43 -1.63
C ASN A 38 -1.98 14.72 -2.99
N THR A 39 -1.59 13.45 -3.02
CA THR A 39 -1.43 12.67 -4.26
C THR A 39 -2.74 12.13 -4.80
N TYR A 40 -3.69 11.78 -3.93
CA TYR A 40 -4.92 11.09 -4.32
C TYR A 40 -6.20 11.87 -4.05
N ASP A 41 -6.16 13.18 -3.77
CA ASP A 41 -7.36 13.99 -3.48
C ASP A 41 -8.29 14.25 -4.67
N GLU A 42 -7.90 13.87 -5.89
CA GLU A 42 -8.66 14.11 -7.11
C GLU A 42 -10.03 13.41 -7.14
N GLU A 43 -10.20 12.36 -6.35
CA GLU A 43 -11.42 11.55 -6.29
C GLU A 43 -12.17 11.79 -4.97
N ARG A 44 -13.51 11.68 -4.99
CA ARG A 44 -14.35 11.79 -3.77
C ARG A 44 -14.24 10.52 -2.94
N TRP A 45 -13.12 10.32 -2.29
CA TRP A 45 -12.92 9.19 -1.38
C TRP A 45 -13.77 9.37 -0.13
N PHE A 46 -14.56 8.34 0.20
CA PHE A 46 -15.28 8.28 1.45
C PHE A 46 -14.33 8.01 2.62
N GLU A 47 -13.33 7.17 2.39
CA GLU A 47 -12.31 6.83 3.37
C GLU A 47 -11.01 6.49 2.67
N MET A 48 -9.90 6.95 3.27
CA MET A 48 -8.55 6.65 2.82
C MET A 48 -7.69 6.28 4.03
N CYS A 49 -6.91 5.22 3.89
CA CYS A 49 -6.05 4.65 4.92
C CYS A 49 -4.64 4.48 4.36
N VAL A 50 -3.64 4.73 5.21
CA VAL A 50 -2.24 4.40 4.92
C VAL A 50 -1.79 3.29 5.85
N VAL A 51 -1.05 2.33 5.32
CA VAL A 51 -0.54 1.18 6.07
C VAL A 51 0.95 1.04 5.81
N PRO A 52 1.81 0.96 6.84
CA PRO A 52 3.21 0.61 6.67
C PRO A 52 3.34 -0.68 5.88
N ARG A 53 4.14 -0.71 4.82
CA ARG A 53 4.33 -1.92 4.01
C ARG A 53 4.91 -3.07 4.83
N ALA A 54 5.72 -2.74 5.84
CA ALA A 54 6.25 -3.70 6.80
C ALA A 54 5.17 -4.38 7.67
N ALA A 55 3.97 -3.80 7.79
CA ALA A 55 2.86 -4.38 8.54
C ALA A 55 2.03 -5.37 7.70
N ILE A 56 2.25 -5.43 6.38
CA ILE A 56 1.56 -6.38 5.50
C ILE A 56 2.23 -7.74 5.62
N ILE A 57 1.53 -8.69 6.24
CA ILE A 57 2.01 -10.05 6.43
C ILE A 57 1.50 -10.92 5.26
N PRO A 58 2.37 -11.39 4.37
CA PRO A 58 1.96 -12.27 3.28
C PRO A 58 1.53 -13.63 3.86
N VAL A 59 0.35 -14.09 3.44
CA VAL A 59 -0.17 -15.43 3.81
C VAL A 59 0.32 -16.53 2.87
N ASN A 60 0.95 -16.16 1.75
CA ASN A 60 1.44 -17.11 0.78
C ASN A 60 2.67 -17.85 1.32
N ARG A 61 2.60 -19.17 1.26
CA ARG A 61 3.73 -20.06 1.51
C ARG A 61 4.87 -19.75 0.54
N THR A 62 6.04 -19.43 1.08
CA THR A 62 7.28 -19.31 0.31
C THR A 62 7.82 -20.67 -0.17
N ASP A 63 7.25 -21.78 0.32
CA ASP A 63 7.56 -23.16 -0.03
C ASP A 63 6.47 -23.85 -0.89
N GLY A 64 5.45 -23.11 -1.34
CA GLY A 64 4.37 -23.64 -2.18
C GLY A 64 4.78 -23.82 -3.65
N PRO A 65 4.07 -24.67 -4.43
CA PRO A 65 4.36 -24.90 -5.84
C PRO A 65 4.25 -23.65 -6.74
N PHE A 66 3.67 -22.55 -6.22
CA PHE A 66 3.58 -21.25 -6.90
C PHE A 66 4.60 -20.21 -6.41
N ALA A 67 5.47 -20.56 -5.46
CA ALA A 67 6.47 -19.66 -4.89
C ALA A 67 7.73 -19.48 -5.75
N ALA A 68 7.91 -20.32 -6.79
CA ALA A 68 9.17 -20.44 -7.53
C ALA A 68 9.50 -19.29 -8.51
N ASN A 69 8.63 -18.29 -8.72
CA ASN A 69 8.84 -17.26 -9.76
C ASN A 69 9.41 -15.92 -9.27
N ALA A 70 9.90 -15.81 -8.03
CA ALA A 70 10.51 -14.56 -7.55
C ALA A 70 12.00 -14.36 -7.95
N LYS A 71 12.63 -15.32 -8.63
CA LYS A 71 14.04 -15.24 -9.07
C LYS A 71 14.22 -15.48 -10.58
N GLY A 72 13.57 -14.67 -11.41
CA GLY A 72 13.75 -14.70 -12.87
C GLY A 72 13.83 -13.29 -13.44
N GLY A 73 14.94 -12.58 -13.21
CA GLY A 73 15.12 -11.21 -13.68
C GLY A 73 16.49 -10.64 -13.39
N ALA A 74 17.55 -11.39 -13.69
CA ALA A 74 18.90 -10.86 -13.83
C ALA A 74 19.65 -11.74 -14.85
N ALA A 75 19.65 -11.29 -16.09
CA ALA A 75 20.55 -11.70 -17.16
C ALA A 75 21.07 -10.43 -17.82
#